data_AF-A0A951ETC0-F1
#
_entry.id   AF-A0A951ETC0-F1
#
_cell.length_a   1.000
_cell.length_b   1.000
_cell.length_c   1.000
_cell.angle_alpha   90.00
_cell.angle_beta   90.00
_cell.angle_gamma   90.00
#
_symmetry.space_group_name_H-M   'P 1'
#
loop_
_entity.id
_entity.type
_entity.pdbx_description
1 polymer ?
#
loop_
_entity_poly.entity_id
_entity_poly.type
_entity_poly.pdbx_seq_one_letter_code
_entity_poly.pdbx_strand_id
1 'polypeptide(L)'
;MANVYRFLELSPPEELSRPILRVNLPEVQIEASGPITPVIDGLVTSYFEWMGAGMYTVDGRSGSMHGKKFLIKEVQYGSDGVNFYIRVDFHPGYEAELSGMEARLTAESPDGKKTSRAAIVFTEGGAHVKEQQFAQPATEPVKPAIECAFSRVLEIRLLLAALGVAEGSGLRFQFSVWQGGLPMDAVPQQGWIRMATTDPKELGR
;
A
#
# COMPACT_ATOMS: atom_id res chain seq x y z
N MET A 1 -21.27 15.98 -19.89
CA MET A 1 -20.75 16.64 -21.11
C MET A 1 -19.40 16.01 -21.48
N ALA A 2 -19.42 14.87 -22.18
CA ALA A 2 -18.22 14.07 -22.48
C ALA A 2 -18.14 13.73 -23.98
N ASN A 3 -18.25 14.75 -24.85
CA ASN A 3 -18.31 14.54 -26.30
C ASN A 3 -17.33 15.40 -27.11
N VAL A 4 -16.25 15.90 -26.51
CA VAL A 4 -15.28 16.78 -27.22
C VAL A 4 -13.87 16.17 -27.34
N TYR A 5 -13.50 15.14 -26.56
CA TYR A 5 -12.13 14.60 -26.56
C TYR A 5 -11.85 13.52 -27.62
N ARG A 6 -12.85 13.05 -28.36
CA ARG A 6 -12.63 12.01 -29.39
C ARG A 6 -12.10 12.55 -30.73
N PHE A 7 -11.90 13.86 -30.85
CA PHE A 7 -11.52 14.50 -32.11
C PHE A 7 -10.02 14.85 -32.24
N LEU A 8 -9.20 14.58 -31.22
CA LEU A 8 -7.81 15.07 -31.18
C LEU A 8 -6.71 14.00 -31.06
N GLU A 9 -7.01 12.69 -31.11
CA GLU A 9 -6.00 11.60 -31.04
C GLU A 9 -4.98 11.69 -29.89
N LEU A 10 -5.28 12.47 -28.83
CA LEU A 10 -4.44 12.62 -27.66
C LEU A 10 -5.01 11.78 -26.52
N SER A 11 -4.17 10.96 -25.90
CA SER A 11 -4.50 10.25 -24.67
C SER A 11 -4.95 11.27 -23.60
N PRO A 12 -6.16 11.15 -23.05
CA PRO A 12 -6.64 12.10 -22.06
C PRO A 12 -5.73 12.07 -20.81
N PRO A 13 -5.36 13.22 -20.24
CA PRO A 13 -4.58 13.29 -19.00
C PRO A 13 -5.24 12.47 -17.90
N GLU A 14 -4.44 11.69 -17.17
CA GLU A 14 -4.91 10.78 -16.11
C GLU A 14 -5.68 11.55 -15.01
N GLU A 15 -5.42 12.85 -14.86
CA GLU A 15 -6.11 13.73 -13.92
C GLU A 15 -7.59 14.00 -14.25
N LEU A 16 -8.02 13.83 -15.51
CA LEU A 16 -9.41 14.10 -15.94
C LEU A 16 -10.34 12.88 -15.86
N SER A 17 -9.80 11.69 -15.55
CA SER A 17 -10.56 10.44 -15.44
C SER A 17 -11.19 10.22 -14.06
N ARG A 18 -10.92 11.12 -13.09
CA ARG A 18 -11.42 11.00 -11.72
C ARG A 18 -12.79 11.69 -11.60
N PRO A 19 -13.86 10.98 -11.20
CA PRO A 19 -15.16 11.60 -10.96
C PRO A 19 -15.07 12.71 -9.90
N ILE A 20 -15.69 13.86 -10.19
CA ILE A 20 -15.75 15.06 -9.34
C ILE A 20 -16.70 14.85 -8.12
N LEU A 21 -17.27 13.65 -7.94
CA LEU A 21 -18.09 13.34 -6.78
C LEU A 21 -17.18 13.05 -5.57
N ARG A 22 -16.98 14.08 -4.73
CA ARG A 22 -16.42 13.94 -3.38
C ARG A 22 -17.40 13.16 -2.52
N VAL A 23 -17.18 11.86 -2.42
CA VAL A 23 -17.84 11.00 -1.44
C VAL A 23 -16.93 10.97 -0.22
N ASN A 24 -17.33 11.66 0.85
CA ASN A 24 -16.68 11.56 2.16
C ASN A 24 -17.05 10.20 2.75
N LEU A 25 -16.24 9.18 2.48
CA LEU A 25 -16.27 7.95 3.26
C LEU A 25 -15.61 8.27 4.63
N PRO A 26 -16.17 7.81 5.76
CA PRO A 26 -15.47 7.90 7.03
C PRO A 26 -14.19 7.05 6.94
N GLU A 27 -13.05 7.72 6.90
CA GLU A 27 -11.73 7.11 6.96
C GLU A 27 -11.29 7.09 8.43
N VAL A 28 -10.89 5.92 8.93
CA VAL A 28 -10.28 5.80 10.26
C VAL A 28 -8.80 5.51 10.07
N GLN A 29 -7.96 6.39 10.59
CA GLN A 29 -6.52 6.22 10.63
C GLN A 29 -6.05 6.23 12.09
N ILE A 30 -5.33 5.19 12.47
CA ILE A 30 -4.62 5.06 13.75
C ILE A 30 -3.13 5.13 13.45
N GLU A 31 -2.41 5.98 14.17
CA GLU A 31 -0.95 6.09 14.02
C GLU A 31 -0.23 4.89 14.63
N ALA A 32 0.94 4.56 14.09
CA ALA A 32 1.80 3.54 14.68
C ALA A 32 2.26 4.00 16.07
N SER A 33 2.16 3.10 17.05
CA SER A 33 2.49 3.36 18.45
C SER A 33 3.80 2.70 18.89
N GLY A 34 4.37 1.82 18.06
CA GLY A 34 5.64 1.18 18.33
C GLY A 34 6.20 0.43 17.11
N PRO A 35 7.44 -0.05 17.20
CA PRO A 35 8.07 -0.81 16.14
C PRO A 35 7.46 -2.21 16.00
N ILE A 36 7.43 -2.70 14.77
CA ILE A 36 6.91 -4.02 14.40
C ILE A 36 7.92 -4.79 13.56
N THR A 37 7.96 -6.11 13.72
CA THR A 37 8.82 -7.03 12.97
C THR A 37 8.05 -8.29 12.57
N PRO A 38 7.00 -8.18 11.73
CA PRO A 38 6.20 -9.32 11.33
C PRO A 38 7.01 -10.30 10.46
N VAL A 39 6.64 -11.57 10.52
CA VAL A 39 7.09 -12.58 9.55
C VAL A 39 6.29 -12.39 8.26
N ILE A 40 6.95 -12.40 7.11
CA ILE A 40 6.29 -12.21 5.80
C ILE A 40 5.91 -13.58 5.24
N ASP A 41 4.79 -14.12 5.70
CA ASP A 41 4.29 -15.45 5.30
C ASP A 41 2.87 -15.40 4.67
N GLY A 42 2.25 -14.22 4.60
CA GLY A 42 0.93 -14.00 4.06
C GLY A 42 -0.20 -14.41 5.01
N LEU A 43 0.13 -14.66 6.28
CA LEU A 43 -0.76 -15.03 7.36
C LEU A 43 -0.55 -14.09 8.56
N VAL A 44 -1.56 -14.01 9.40
CA VAL A 44 -1.42 -13.36 10.71
C VAL A 44 -1.16 -14.48 11.70
N THR A 45 0.10 -14.90 11.78
CA THR A 45 0.50 -16.06 12.57
C THR A 45 0.42 -15.74 14.07
N SER A 46 0.66 -14.49 14.46
CA SER A 46 0.46 -14.01 15.82
C SER A 46 -0.07 -12.58 15.84
N TYR A 47 -1.03 -12.30 16.74
CA TYR A 47 -1.51 -10.93 16.97
C TYR A 47 -0.38 -9.96 17.35
N PHE A 48 0.67 -10.45 18.02
CA PHE A 48 1.78 -9.63 18.49
C PHE A 48 2.68 -9.11 17.35
N GLU A 49 2.68 -9.75 16.19
CA GLU A 49 3.53 -9.35 15.04
C GLU A 49 3.18 -7.95 14.53
N TRP A 50 1.91 -7.58 14.65
CA TRP A 50 1.37 -6.30 14.21
C TRP A 50 0.93 -5.41 15.37
N MET A 51 1.21 -5.80 16.62
CA MET A 51 0.93 -4.96 17.79
C MET A 51 1.81 -3.72 17.75
N GLY A 52 1.19 -2.54 17.74
CA GLY A 52 1.88 -1.27 17.60
C GLY A 52 1.85 -0.69 16.19
N ALA A 53 1.38 -1.46 15.20
CA ALA A 53 1.19 -0.97 13.84
C ALA A 53 0.16 0.16 13.79
N GLY A 54 0.38 1.09 12.88
CA GLY A 54 -0.67 2.00 12.43
C GLY A 54 -1.70 1.23 11.60
N MET A 55 -2.90 1.76 11.51
CA MET A 55 -4.02 1.11 10.84
C MET A 55 -4.80 2.13 10.03
N TYR A 56 -5.23 1.75 8.84
CA TYR A 56 -6.10 2.52 7.98
C TYR A 56 -7.26 1.65 7.53
N THR A 57 -8.48 2.12 7.76
CA THR A 57 -9.72 1.44 7.31
C THR A 57 -10.63 2.43 6.61
N VAL A 58 -11.35 1.96 5.60
CA VAL A 58 -12.42 2.72 4.94
C VAL A 58 -13.74 2.08 5.34
N ASP A 59 -14.64 2.84 5.98
CA ASP A 59 -15.96 2.29 6.32
C ASP A 59 -16.82 2.16 5.05
N GLY A 60 -16.88 0.94 4.52
CA GLY A 60 -17.71 0.58 3.36
C GLY A 60 -19.23 0.63 3.60
N ARG A 61 -19.69 0.94 4.83
CA ARG A 61 -21.14 1.06 5.14
C ARG A 61 -21.78 2.34 4.61
N SER A 62 -20.99 3.36 4.27
CA SER A 62 -21.50 4.63 3.73
C SER A 62 -21.50 4.65 2.20
N GLY A 63 -22.34 3.82 1.58
CA GLY A 63 -22.71 4.05 0.19
C GLY A 63 -23.13 2.80 -0.56
N SER A 64 -24.44 2.61 -0.73
CA SER A 64 -24.98 2.04 -1.96
C SER A 64 -24.50 2.91 -3.13
N MET A 65 -23.31 2.61 -3.67
CA MET A 65 -22.76 3.29 -4.84
C MET A 65 -22.63 2.28 -5.97
N HIS A 66 -23.56 2.39 -6.90
CA HIS A 66 -23.62 1.68 -8.17
C HIS A 66 -22.21 1.45 -8.77
N GLY A 67 -21.68 0.23 -8.66
CA GLY A 67 -20.58 -0.27 -9.50
C GLY A 67 -19.13 -0.15 -9.01
N LYS A 68 -18.81 0.41 -7.82
CA LYS A 68 -17.42 0.40 -7.30
C LYS A 68 -17.20 -0.81 -6.38
N LYS A 69 -16.26 -1.70 -6.74
CA LYS A 69 -15.84 -2.82 -5.88
C LYS A 69 -14.84 -2.32 -4.83
N PHE A 70 -15.13 -2.55 -3.56
CA PHE A 70 -14.16 -2.35 -2.47
C PHE A 70 -13.52 -3.70 -2.17
N LEU A 71 -12.25 -3.84 -2.51
CA LEU A 71 -11.46 -5.05 -2.32
C LEU A 71 -10.70 -4.99 -0.99
N ILE A 72 -10.17 -3.81 -0.66
CA ILE A 72 -9.34 -3.59 0.53
C ILE A 72 -10.26 -3.32 1.72
N LYS A 73 -10.10 -4.14 2.77
CA LYS A 73 -10.83 -3.98 4.03
C LYS A 73 -10.04 -3.11 5.01
N GLU A 74 -8.75 -3.40 5.16
CA GLU A 74 -7.89 -2.77 6.16
C GLU A 74 -6.44 -2.80 5.69
N VAL A 75 -5.68 -1.77 6.04
CA VAL A 75 -4.23 -1.75 5.90
C VAL A 75 -3.59 -1.49 7.24
N GLN A 76 -2.68 -2.36 7.65
CA GLN A 76 -1.80 -2.15 8.80
C GLN A 76 -0.38 -1.85 8.31
N TYR A 77 0.33 -0.98 9.03
CA TYR A 77 1.64 -0.52 8.60
C TYR A 77 2.54 -0.13 9.79
N GLY A 78 3.85 -0.25 9.62
CA GLY A 78 4.81 0.11 10.66
C GLY A 78 6.26 -0.10 10.23
N SER A 79 7.22 0.14 11.13
CA SER A 79 8.63 -0.06 10.84
C SER A 79 9.42 -0.57 12.04
N ASP A 80 10.62 -1.09 11.81
CA ASP A 80 11.59 -1.47 12.85
C ASP A 80 12.85 -0.58 12.85
N GLY A 81 12.81 0.55 12.14
CA GLY A 81 13.93 1.47 11.93
C GLY A 81 14.78 1.12 10.70
N VAL A 82 14.67 -0.10 10.19
CA VAL A 82 15.40 -0.60 9.01
C VAL A 82 14.44 -0.89 7.84
N ASN A 83 13.31 -1.50 8.15
CA ASN A 83 12.30 -1.96 7.23
C ASN A 83 10.97 -1.24 7.48
N PHE A 84 10.23 -1.05 6.39
CA PHE A 84 8.84 -0.66 6.37
C PHE A 84 7.99 -1.89 6.05
N TYR A 85 6.93 -2.10 6.82
CA TYR A 85 6.03 -3.23 6.72
C TYR A 85 4.62 -2.77 6.40
N ILE A 86 3.95 -3.51 5.52
CA ILE A 86 2.55 -3.30 5.16
C ILE A 86 1.85 -4.65 5.18
N ARG A 87 0.67 -4.69 5.81
CA ARG A 87 -0.30 -5.76 5.67
C ARG A 87 -1.58 -5.20 5.08
N VAL A 88 -2.12 -5.91 4.09
CA VAL A 88 -3.38 -5.58 3.45
C VAL A 88 -4.35 -6.74 3.62
N ASP A 89 -5.44 -6.48 4.30
CA ASP A 89 -6.57 -7.39 4.43
C ASP A 89 -7.59 -7.08 3.33
N PHE A 90 -8.06 -8.13 2.66
CA PHE A 90 -9.11 -8.01 1.65
C PHE A 90 -10.47 -8.42 2.23
N HIS A 91 -11.54 -7.93 1.62
CA HIS A 91 -12.88 -8.42 1.94
C HIS A 91 -12.99 -9.92 1.58
N PRO A 92 -13.65 -10.74 2.42
CA PRO A 92 -13.80 -12.17 2.16
C PRO A 92 -14.61 -12.41 0.88
N GLY A 93 -14.26 -13.45 0.14
CA GLY A 93 -14.92 -13.85 -1.10
C GLY A 93 -14.27 -13.31 -2.38
N TYR A 94 -13.24 -12.46 -2.26
CA TYR A 94 -12.48 -11.94 -3.41
C TYR A 94 -11.15 -12.69 -3.65
N GLU A 95 -10.83 -13.72 -2.86
CA GLU A 95 -9.52 -14.40 -2.89
C GLU A 95 -9.21 -14.97 -4.29
N ALA A 96 -10.21 -15.59 -4.93
CA ALA A 96 -10.07 -16.10 -6.30
C ALA A 96 -10.04 -14.98 -7.35
N GLU A 97 -10.75 -13.86 -7.11
CA GLU A 97 -10.78 -12.70 -8.01
C GLU A 97 -9.45 -11.93 -8.02
N LEU A 98 -8.68 -11.99 -6.92
CA LEU A 98 -7.37 -11.35 -6.83
C LEU A 98 -6.36 -11.96 -7.80
N SER A 99 -6.46 -13.25 -8.13
CA SER A 99 -5.51 -13.90 -9.06
C SER A 99 -5.47 -13.18 -10.42
N GLY A 100 -4.26 -12.78 -10.84
CA GLY A 100 -4.06 -11.99 -12.05
C GLY A 100 -4.25 -10.47 -11.89
N MET A 101 -4.65 -9.98 -10.71
CA MET A 101 -4.60 -8.56 -10.35
C MET A 101 -3.18 -8.15 -9.92
N GLU A 102 -2.95 -6.84 -9.88
CA GLU A 102 -1.71 -6.23 -9.40
C GLU A 102 -1.96 -5.38 -8.16
N ALA A 103 -1.23 -5.63 -7.09
CA ALA A 103 -1.04 -4.70 -6.00
C ALA A 103 0.06 -3.70 -6.37
N ARG A 104 -0.23 -2.40 -6.30
CA ARG A 104 0.74 -1.32 -6.56
C ARG A 104 0.93 -0.49 -5.32
N LEU A 105 2.19 -0.38 -4.92
CA LEU A 105 2.64 0.45 -3.81
C LEU A 105 3.46 1.61 -4.35
N THR A 106 3.14 2.82 -3.91
CA THR A 106 4.01 3.99 -4.05
C THR A 106 4.38 4.50 -2.67
N ALA A 107 5.67 4.70 -2.42
CA ALA A 107 6.19 5.27 -1.18
C ALA A 107 7.10 6.46 -1.48
N GLU A 108 6.99 7.52 -0.70
CA GLU A 108 7.77 8.74 -0.85
C GLU A 108 8.41 9.19 0.45
N SER A 109 9.57 9.83 0.35
CA SER A 109 10.12 10.63 1.45
C SER A 109 9.09 11.69 1.88
N PRO A 110 9.14 12.18 3.13
CA PRO A 110 8.17 13.17 3.62
C PRO A 110 8.08 14.42 2.75
N ASP A 111 9.22 14.85 2.18
CA ASP A 111 9.33 16.00 1.28
C ASP A 111 8.95 15.71 -0.18
N GLY A 112 8.63 14.45 -0.52
CA GLY A 112 8.24 14.02 -1.86
C GLY A 112 9.35 14.01 -2.90
N LYS A 113 10.62 14.19 -2.51
CA LYS A 113 11.75 14.22 -3.47
C LYS A 113 12.27 12.85 -3.84
N LYS A 114 12.01 11.84 -3.02
CA LYS A 114 12.37 10.44 -3.28
C LYS A 114 11.07 9.67 -3.44
N THR A 115 10.89 9.03 -4.58
CA THR A 115 9.70 8.20 -4.88
C THR A 115 10.17 6.81 -5.25
N SER A 116 9.55 5.82 -4.62
CA SER A 116 9.74 4.41 -4.91
C SER A 116 8.42 3.75 -5.24
N ARG A 117 8.45 2.77 -6.14
CA ARG A 117 7.27 2.06 -6.63
C ARG A 117 7.53 0.56 -6.68
N ALA A 118 6.52 -0.21 -6.36
CA ALA A 118 6.52 -1.65 -6.54
C ALA A 118 5.17 -2.11 -7.09
N ALA A 119 5.21 -3.04 -8.03
CA ALA A 119 4.05 -3.80 -8.49
C ALA A 119 4.25 -5.27 -8.12
N ILE A 120 3.25 -5.82 -7.43
CA ILE A 120 3.18 -7.20 -6.99
C ILE A 120 2.00 -7.83 -7.73
N VAL A 121 2.22 -8.95 -8.40
CA VAL A 121 1.15 -9.69 -9.07
C VAL A 121 0.66 -10.80 -8.15
N PHE A 122 -0.66 -10.90 -8.00
CA PHE A 122 -1.29 -12.02 -7.32
C PHE A 122 -1.35 -13.23 -8.25
N THR A 123 -1.00 -14.39 -7.70
CA THR A 123 -1.12 -15.69 -8.36
C THR A 123 -2.11 -16.56 -7.59
N GLU A 124 -2.40 -17.74 -8.11
CA GLU A 124 -3.19 -18.73 -7.36
C GLU A 124 -2.48 -19.07 -6.04
N GLY A 125 -3.09 -18.64 -4.92
CA GLY A 125 -2.57 -18.89 -3.57
C GLY A 125 -1.25 -18.19 -3.22
N GLY A 126 -0.84 -17.16 -3.96
CA GLY A 126 0.46 -16.50 -3.75
C GLY A 126 0.56 -15.11 -4.36
N ALA A 127 1.73 -14.49 -4.23
CA ALA A 127 2.07 -13.23 -4.88
C ALA A 127 3.59 -13.13 -5.09
N HIS A 128 4.02 -12.40 -6.11
CA HIS A 128 5.44 -12.09 -6.31
C HIS A 128 5.64 -10.69 -6.87
N VAL A 129 6.82 -10.13 -6.61
CA VAL A 129 7.21 -8.82 -7.14
C VAL A 129 7.37 -8.91 -8.65
N LYS A 130 6.53 -8.18 -9.39
CA LYS A 130 6.57 -8.09 -10.85
C LYS A 130 7.56 -7.02 -11.30
N GLU A 131 7.43 -5.83 -10.71
CA GLU A 131 8.24 -4.65 -11.05
C GLU A 131 8.59 -3.87 -9.78
N GLN A 132 9.77 -3.26 -9.78
CA GLN A 132 10.24 -2.41 -8.69
C GLN A 132 11.10 -1.28 -9.22
N GLN A 133 10.95 -0.09 -8.63
CA GLN A 133 11.76 1.08 -8.88
C GLN A 133 12.01 1.78 -7.55
N PHE A 134 13.24 1.69 -7.04
CA PHE A 134 13.63 2.29 -5.75
C PHE A 134 14.39 3.59 -5.94
N ALA A 135 14.21 4.52 -5.01
CA ALA A 135 14.85 5.83 -5.04
C ALA A 135 16.36 5.75 -4.78
N GLN A 136 16.81 4.68 -4.13
CA GLN A 136 18.22 4.36 -3.91
C GLN A 136 18.47 2.86 -4.22
N PRO A 137 19.68 2.49 -4.65
CA PRO A 137 20.06 1.08 -4.77
C PRO A 137 20.03 0.42 -3.39
N ALA A 138 19.62 -0.85 -3.36
CA ALA A 138 19.76 -1.67 -2.16
C ALA A 138 21.24 -1.89 -1.87
N THR A 139 21.74 -1.35 -0.76
CA THR A 139 23.17 -1.47 -0.38
C THR A 139 23.49 -2.76 0.37
N GLU A 140 22.47 -3.49 0.83
CA GLU A 140 22.63 -4.75 1.56
C GLU A 140 22.65 -5.95 0.60
N PRO A 141 23.78 -6.67 0.43
CA PRO A 141 23.91 -7.70 -0.59
C PRO A 141 23.15 -9.01 -0.28
N VAL A 142 22.66 -9.18 0.95
CA VAL A 142 22.14 -10.48 1.45
C VAL A 142 20.61 -10.58 1.44
N LYS A 143 19.90 -9.45 1.50
CA LYS A 143 18.42 -9.43 1.51
C LYS A 143 17.88 -8.56 0.38
N PRO A 144 16.82 -8.99 -0.32
CA PRO A 144 16.17 -8.13 -1.31
C PRO A 144 15.55 -6.91 -0.63
N ALA A 145 15.58 -5.77 -1.34
CA ALA A 145 14.97 -4.52 -0.88
C ALA A 145 13.45 -4.60 -0.70
N ILE A 146 12.81 -5.60 -1.30
CA ILE A 146 11.40 -5.91 -1.12
C ILE A 146 11.21 -7.42 -0.99
N GLU A 147 10.26 -7.80 -0.15
CA GLU A 147 9.78 -9.16 0.03
C GLU A 147 8.27 -9.08 0.21
N CYS A 148 7.55 -10.05 -0.36
CA CYS A 148 6.11 -10.12 -0.21
C CYS A 148 5.64 -11.56 -0.09
N ALA A 149 4.53 -11.75 0.61
CA ALA A 149 3.83 -13.03 0.69
C ALA A 149 2.32 -12.79 0.65
N PHE A 150 1.60 -13.73 0.08
CA PHE A 150 0.14 -13.70 0.05
C PHE A 150 -0.41 -15.10 0.31
N SER A 151 -1.28 -15.20 1.32
CA SER A 151 -2.09 -16.40 1.57
C SER A 151 -3.50 -16.02 1.96
N ARG A 152 -3.68 -15.38 3.12
CA ARG A 152 -4.95 -14.75 3.55
C ARG A 152 -4.89 -13.24 3.49
N VAL A 153 -3.72 -12.69 3.75
CA VAL A 153 -3.42 -11.27 3.67
C VAL A 153 -2.22 -11.07 2.75
N LEU A 154 -2.09 -9.89 2.17
CA LEU A 154 -0.85 -9.50 1.49
C LEU A 154 0.06 -8.85 2.52
N GLU A 155 1.25 -9.39 2.67
CA GLU A 155 2.31 -8.79 3.50
C GLU A 155 3.46 -8.34 2.61
N ILE A 156 4.02 -7.18 2.92
CA ILE A 156 5.11 -6.56 2.18
C ILE A 156 6.13 -6.01 3.19
N ARG A 157 7.40 -6.34 2.99
CA ARG A 157 8.55 -5.72 3.65
C ARG A 157 9.36 -4.94 2.63
N LEU A 158 9.73 -3.71 2.96
CA LEU A 158 10.62 -2.86 2.14
C LEU A 158 11.77 -2.32 2.98
N LEU A 159 12.96 -2.27 2.40
CA LEU A 159 14.12 -1.63 3.05
C LEU A 159 13.98 -0.10 3.00
N LEU A 160 13.94 0.58 4.15
CA LEU A 160 13.79 2.04 4.24
C LEU A 160 14.89 2.79 3.49
N ALA A 161 16.13 2.28 3.56
CA ALA A 161 17.26 2.86 2.84
C ALA A 161 17.05 2.87 1.31
N ALA A 162 16.49 1.78 0.74
CA ALA A 162 16.16 1.70 -0.68
C ALA A 162 15.05 2.70 -1.08
N LEU A 163 14.12 2.98 -0.16
CA LEU A 163 13.09 4.01 -0.35
C LEU A 163 13.66 5.44 -0.31
N GLY A 164 14.91 5.60 0.12
CA GLY A 164 15.53 6.90 0.36
C GLY A 164 14.97 7.62 1.58
N VAL A 165 14.42 6.86 2.54
CA VAL A 165 13.92 7.36 3.82
C VAL A 165 15.09 7.37 4.81
N ALA A 166 15.41 8.54 5.34
CA ALA A 166 16.40 8.66 6.40
C ALA A 166 15.84 8.15 7.72
N GLU A 167 16.70 7.64 8.60
CA GLU A 167 16.34 7.20 9.94
C GLU A 167 15.56 8.30 10.69
N GLY A 168 14.42 7.94 11.28
CA GLY A 168 13.55 8.86 12.02
C GLY A 168 12.73 9.85 11.17
N SER A 169 12.91 9.89 9.84
CA SER A 169 12.25 10.93 9.01
C SER A 169 10.79 10.62 8.66
N GLY A 170 10.35 9.36 8.75
CA GLY A 170 9.02 8.96 8.30
C GLY A 170 8.89 8.84 6.78
N LEU A 171 7.70 8.49 6.30
CA LEU A 171 7.37 8.43 4.89
C LEU A 171 5.87 8.66 4.65
N ARG A 172 5.51 8.78 3.37
CA ARG A 172 4.12 8.74 2.94
C ARG A 172 3.94 7.67 1.87
N PHE A 173 2.80 6.98 1.86
CA PHE A 173 2.55 5.91 0.90
C PHE A 173 1.10 5.83 0.45
N GLN A 174 0.92 5.12 -0.67
CA GLN A 174 -0.35 4.77 -1.28
C GLN A 174 -0.31 3.32 -1.74
N PHE A 175 -1.40 2.60 -1.54
CA PHE A 175 -1.58 1.24 -2.01
C PHE A 175 -2.83 1.16 -2.90
N SER A 176 -2.78 0.35 -3.96
CA SER A 176 -3.91 0.17 -4.86
C SER A 176 -3.91 -1.21 -5.50
N VAL A 177 -5.09 -1.71 -5.85
CA VAL A 177 -5.30 -2.96 -6.59
C VAL A 177 -5.76 -2.63 -8.00
N TRP A 178 -5.15 -3.27 -8.99
CA TRP A 178 -5.37 -2.99 -10.41
C TRP A 178 -5.72 -4.29 -11.17
N GLN A 179 -6.59 -4.17 -12.16
CA GLN A 179 -6.92 -5.26 -13.08
C GLN A 179 -6.92 -4.73 -14.52
N GLY A 180 -6.11 -5.33 -15.40
CA GLY A 180 -6.06 -4.92 -16.81
C GLY A 180 -5.71 -3.45 -17.03
N GLY A 181 -4.90 -2.85 -16.15
CA GLY A 181 -4.54 -1.43 -16.21
C GLY A 181 -5.59 -0.46 -15.65
N LEU A 182 -6.68 -0.95 -15.05
CA LEU A 182 -7.68 -0.12 -14.37
C LEU A 182 -7.56 -0.24 -12.85
N PRO A 183 -7.60 0.87 -12.08
CA PRO A 183 -7.61 0.81 -10.63
C PRO A 183 -8.96 0.30 -10.13
N MET A 184 -8.93 -0.82 -9.41
CA MET A 184 -10.12 -1.46 -8.81
C MET A 184 -10.42 -0.89 -7.43
N ASP A 185 -9.37 -0.72 -6.61
CA ASP A 185 -9.48 -0.13 -5.28
C ASP A 185 -8.16 0.54 -4.86
N ALA A 186 -8.23 1.49 -3.93
CA ALA A 186 -7.06 2.23 -3.45
C ALA A 186 -7.23 2.71 -2.01
N VAL A 187 -6.13 2.73 -1.28
CA VAL A 187 -6.01 3.27 0.08
C VAL A 187 -4.76 4.16 0.18
N PRO A 188 -4.90 5.41 0.65
CA PRO A 188 -6.16 6.07 0.95
C PRO A 188 -6.96 6.34 -0.33
N GLN A 189 -8.26 6.65 -0.21
CA GLN A 189 -9.07 6.98 -1.39
C GLN A 189 -8.62 8.32 -2.00
N GLN A 190 -8.07 9.21 -1.17
CA GLN A 190 -7.45 10.47 -1.57
C GLN A 190 -6.20 10.78 -0.75
N GLY A 191 -5.21 11.44 -1.36
CA GLY A 191 -4.01 11.88 -0.66
C GLY A 191 -3.05 10.74 -0.34
N TRP A 192 -2.43 10.78 0.83
CA TRP A 192 -1.37 9.86 1.23
C TRP A 192 -1.56 9.44 2.68
N ILE A 193 -1.31 8.17 3.00
CA ILE A 193 -1.11 7.74 4.39
C ILE A 193 0.29 8.20 4.78
N ARG A 194 0.38 8.93 5.89
CA ARG A 194 1.65 9.40 6.46
C ARG A 194 1.98 8.57 7.70
N MET A 195 3.24 8.23 7.86
CA MET A 195 3.73 7.43 8.98
C MET A 195 5.08 7.96 9.44
N ALA A 196 5.23 8.21 10.74
CA ALA A 196 6.55 8.35 11.37
C ALA A 196 7.21 6.97 11.50
N THR A 197 8.49 6.85 11.15
CA THR A 197 9.23 5.61 11.38
C THR A 197 9.50 5.42 12.87
N THR A 198 9.34 4.20 13.35
CA THR A 198 9.67 3.73 14.70
C THR A 198 10.95 2.88 14.67
N ASP A 199 11.82 3.00 15.67
CA ASP A 199 13.00 2.13 15.91
C ASP A 199 12.93 1.52 17.33
N PRO A 200 13.10 0.20 17.52
CA PRO A 200 13.22 -0.44 18.84
C PRO A 200 14.21 0.22 19.81
N LYS A 201 15.27 0.85 19.31
CA LYS A 201 16.27 1.56 20.14
C LYS A 201 15.70 2.81 20.83
N GLU A 202 14.58 3.35 20.35
CA GLU A 202 13.97 4.57 20.88
C GLU A 202 13.01 4.30 22.05
N LEU A 203 12.53 3.06 22.21
CA LEU A 203 11.59 2.66 23.28
C LEU A 203 12.20 2.65 24.69
N GLY A 204 13.52 2.74 24.82
CA GLY A 204 14.25 2.65 26.09
C GLY A 204 14.91 3.94 26.57
N ARG A 205 14.55 5.09 25.99
CA ARG A 205 15.09 6.41 26.37
C ARG A 205 14.13 7.22 27.24
#